data_AF-A0A378F2M9-F1
#
_entry.id   AF-A0A378F2M9-F1
#
_cell.length_a   1.000
_cell.length_b   1.000
_cell.length_c   1.000
_cell.angle_alpha   90.00
_cell.angle_beta   90.00
_cell.angle_gamma   90.00
#
_symmetry.space_group_name_H-M   'P 1'
#
loop_
_entity.id
_entity.type
_entity.pdbx_description
1 polymer ?
#
loop_
_entity_poly.entity_id
_entity_poly.type
_entity_poly.pdbx_seq_one_letter_code
_entity_poly.pdbx_strand_id
1 'polypeptide(L)' 'MMPDCGRVHLVSSENWFDRTVSADAAGIILTSLAINRRLAAHHDSSNPALTRLYMLRDAQLWNHITFHPECSAIYAALD' A
#
# COMPACT_ATOMS: atom_id res chain seq x y z
N MET A 1 2.76 1.29 9.50
CA MET A 1 4.17 1.43 9.92
C MET A 1 4.83 2.34 8.92
N MET A 2 5.60 3.32 9.36
CA MET A 2 6.44 4.14 8.47
C MET A 2 7.90 3.96 8.88
N PRO A 3 8.84 3.99 7.92
CA PRO A 3 10.26 4.04 8.24
C PRO A 3 10.62 5.41 8.85
N ASP A 4 11.51 5.47 9.84
CA ASP A 4 11.89 6.71 10.54
C ASP A 4 12.86 7.61 9.74
N CYS A 5 12.87 7.53 8.42
CA CYS A 5 13.81 8.24 7.55
C CYS A 5 13.10 9.26 6.64
N GLY A 6 13.59 10.49 6.54
CA GLY A 6 12.85 11.60 5.91
C GLY A 6 12.31 11.32 4.50
N ARG A 7 13.16 10.85 3.59
CA ARG A 7 12.76 10.44 2.23
C ARG A 7 13.40 9.11 1.88
N VAL A 8 12.66 8.30 1.13
CA VAL A 8 13.05 6.94 0.74
C VAL A 8 13.00 6.83 -0.77
N HIS A 9 14.06 6.25 -1.34
CA HIS A 9 14.08 5.86 -2.74
C HIS A 9 13.36 4.52 -2.89
N LEU A 10 12.22 4.50 -3.57
CA LEU A 10 11.38 3.32 -3.68
C LEU A 10 11.32 2.90 -5.15
N VAL A 11 11.73 1.66 -5.38
CA VAL A 11 11.81 1.05 -6.71
C VAL A 11 10.96 -0.20 -6.73
N SER A 12 10.06 -0.31 -7.70
CA SER A 12 9.25 -1.48 -7.97
C SER A 12 9.40 -1.86 -9.44
N SER A 13 9.90 -3.06 -9.68
CA SER A 13 10.03 -3.62 -11.03
C SER A 13 8.70 -4.11 -11.60
N GLU A 14 7.67 -4.29 -10.77
CA GLU A 14 6.35 -4.78 -11.21
C GLU A 14 5.63 -3.72 -12.07
N ASN A 15 5.79 -2.44 -11.74
CA ASN A 15 5.12 -1.31 -12.39
C ASN A 15 6.07 -0.19 -12.83
N TRP A 16 7.37 -0.48 -12.91
CA TRP A 16 8.42 0.50 -13.29
C TRP A 16 8.43 1.76 -12.42
N PHE A 17 7.92 1.66 -11.19
CA PHE A 17 7.94 2.76 -10.26
C PHE A 17 9.37 2.97 -9.75
N ASP A 18 9.94 4.15 -9.98
CA ASP A 18 11.25 4.55 -9.50
C ASP A 18 11.21 6.02 -9.07
N ARG A 19 10.90 6.26 -7.80
CA ARG A 19 10.75 7.63 -7.25
C ARG A 19 11.20 7.73 -5.80
N THR A 20 11.67 8.92 -5.45
CA THR A 20 11.93 9.29 -4.05
C THR A 20 10.67 9.87 -3.41
N VAL A 21 10.09 9.14 -2.46
CA VAL A 21 8.88 9.52 -1.71
C VAL A 21 9.21 9.83 -0.25
N SER A 22 8.31 10.48 0.50
CA SER A 22 8.47 10.57 1.95
C SER A 22 8.38 9.20 2.64
N ALA A 23 8.88 9.12 3.87
CA ALA A 23 8.66 7.94 4.72
C ALA A 23 7.18 7.60 4.90
N ASP A 24 6.33 8.61 5.05
CA ASP A 24 4.89 8.40 5.26
C ASP A 24 4.26 7.75 4.03
N ALA A 25 4.51 8.32 2.85
CA ALA A 25 4.08 7.75 1.57
C ALA A 25 4.65 6.34 1.35
N ALA A 26 5.92 6.10 1.67
CA ALA A 26 6.52 4.77 1.58
C ALA A 26 5.83 3.77 2.52
N GLY A 27 5.50 4.18 3.75
CA GLY A 27 4.77 3.37 4.72
C GLY A 27 3.37 2.99 4.22
N ILE A 28 2.68 3.92 3.59
CA ILE A 28 1.36 3.70 2.98
C ILE A 28 1.46 2.69 1.82
N ILE A 29 2.40 2.88 0.89
CA ILE A 29 2.63 1.99 -0.26
C ILE A 29 2.91 0.56 0.23
N LEU A 30 3.86 0.40 1.15
CA LEU A 30 4.23 -0.91 1.69
C LEU A 30 3.06 -1.57 2.44
N THR A 31 2.26 -0.78 3.15
CA THR A 31 1.07 -1.30 3.85
C THR A 31 0.02 -1.81 2.86
N SER A 32 -0.24 -1.07 1.77
CA SER A 32 -1.18 -1.48 0.73
C SER A 32 -0.71 -2.77 0.03
N LEU A 33 0.55 -2.83 -0.40
CA LEU A 33 1.13 -4.03 -1.02
C LEU A 33 1.05 -5.25 -0.09
N ALA A 34 1.31 -5.06 1.21
CA ALA A 34 1.23 -6.14 2.19
C ALA A 34 -0.22 -6.59 2.47
N ILE A 35 -1.21 -5.73 2.32
CA ILE A 35 -2.63 -6.10 2.40
C ILE A 35 -3.05 -6.86 1.14
N ASN A 36 -2.70 -6.35 -0.04
CA ASN A 36 -3.01 -6.99 -1.32
C ASN A 36 -2.42 -8.40 -1.44
N ARG A 37 -1.15 -8.58 -1.03
CA ARG A 37 -0.54 -9.91 -1.00
C ARG A 37 -1.23 -10.87 -0.04
N ARG A 38 -1.70 -10.39 1.12
CA ARG A 38 -2.47 -11.22 2.06
C ARG A 38 -3.87 -11.53 1.55
N LEU A 39 -4.54 -10.59 0.89
CA LEU A 39 -5.81 -10.84 0.21
C LEU A 39 -5.66 -11.93 -0.85
N ALA A 40 -4.64 -11.83 -1.71
CA ALA A 40 -4.35 -12.85 -2.71
C ALA A 40 -4.09 -14.23 -2.07
N ALA A 41 -3.27 -14.29 -1.01
CA ALA A 41 -2.99 -15.55 -0.32
C ALA A 41 -4.21 -16.15 0.40
N HIS A 42 -5.12 -15.29 0.89
CA HIS A 42 -6.31 -15.73 1.62
C HIS A 42 -7.56 -15.91 0.76
N HIS A 43 -7.51 -15.53 -0.52
CA HIS A 43 -8.62 -15.72 -1.44
C HIS A 43 -8.97 -17.21 -1.60
N ASP A 44 -7.96 -18.09 -1.57
CA ASP A 44 -8.14 -19.54 -1.71
C ASP A 44 -8.25 -20.27 -0.36
N SER A 45 -7.81 -19.63 0.73
CA SER A 45 -8.00 -20.15 2.08
C SER A 45 -9.41 -19.79 2.55
N SER A 46 -10.24 -20.76 2.90
CA SER A 46 -11.67 -20.58 3.28
C SER A 46 -11.89 -19.81 4.61
N ASN A 47 -11.30 -18.62 4.75
CA ASN A 47 -11.43 -17.75 5.92
C ASN A 47 -12.08 -16.40 5.52
N PRO A 48 -13.41 -16.39 5.32
CA PRO A 48 -14.12 -15.21 4.82
C PRO A 48 -14.08 -14.03 5.80
N ALA A 49 -13.94 -14.30 7.11
CA ALA A 49 -13.83 -13.25 8.12
C ALA A 49 -12.51 -12.47 7.96
N LEU A 50 -11.40 -13.18 7.73
CA LEU A 50 -10.09 -12.56 7.54
C LEU A 50 -10.00 -11.79 6.21
N THR A 51 -10.54 -12.35 5.13
CA THR A 51 -10.65 -11.66 3.83
C THR A 51 -11.46 -10.37 3.96
N ARG A 52 -12.59 -10.40 4.67
CA ARG A 52 -13.41 -9.20 4.92
C ARG A 52 -12.66 -8.14 5.72
N LEU A 53 -11.87 -8.52 6.72
CA LEU A 53 -11.05 -7.58 7.49
C LEU A 53 -10.01 -6.88 6.60
N TYR A 54 -9.34 -7.63 5.72
CA TYR A 54 -8.38 -7.04 4.79
C TYR A 54 -9.04 -6.11 3.77
N MET A 55 -10.22 -6.47 3.23
CA MET A 55 -10.98 -5.59 2.33
C MET A 55 -11.41 -4.27 3.01
N LEU A 56 -11.87 -4.33 4.26
CA LEU A 56 -12.21 -3.12 5.02
C LEU A 56 -10.97 -2.26 5.27
N ARG A 57 -9.84 -2.89 5.56
CA ARG A 57 -8.59 -2.18 5.79
C ARG A 57 -8.07 -1.51 4.52
N ASP A 58 -8.20 -2.20 3.38
CA ASP A 58 -7.84 -1.65 2.08
C ASP A 58 -8.71 -0.42 1.75
N ALA A 59 -10.03 -0.50 1.92
CA ALA A 59 -10.93 0.64 1.71
C ALA A 59 -10.62 1.84 2.62
N GLN A 60 -10.27 1.60 3.89
CA GLN A 60 -9.82 2.66 4.80
C GLN A 60 -8.53 3.32 4.30
N LEU A 61 -7.60 2.52 3.77
CA LEU A 61 -6.32 3.00 3.28
C LEU A 61 -6.50 3.82 2.00
N TRP A 62 -7.34 3.39 1.06
CA TRP A 62 -7.66 4.16 -0.16
C TRP A 62 -8.28 5.53 0.14
N ASN A 63 -9.19 5.58 1.10
CA ASN A 63 -9.73 6.86 1.57
C ASN A 63 -8.63 7.75 2.17
N HIS A 64 -7.70 7.16 2.93
CA HIS A 64 -6.59 7.92 3.51
C HIS A 64 -5.62 8.46 2.44
N ILE A 65 -5.28 7.66 1.43
CA ILE A 65 -4.41 8.06 0.30
C ILE A 65 -4.97 9.28 -0.43
N THR A 66 -6.29 9.35 -0.60
CA THR A 66 -6.96 10.43 -1.34
C THR A 66 -6.63 11.83 -0.79
N PHE A 67 -6.38 11.93 0.52
CA PHE A 67 -6.05 13.19 1.19
C PHE A 67 -4.55 13.40 1.45
N HIS A 68 -3.70 12.46 1.01
CA HIS A 68 -2.25 12.54 1.22
C HIS A 68 -1.60 13.51 0.20
N PRO A 69 -0.65 14.37 0.60
CA PRO A 69 0.00 15.32 -0.31
C PRO A 69 0.75 14.66 -1.48
N GLU A 70 1.24 13.44 -1.29
CA GLU A 70 1.89 12.62 -2.32
C GLU A 70 0.95 11.57 -2.95
N CYS A 71 -0.37 11.77 -2.91
CA CYS A 71 -1.35 10.78 -3.41
C CYS A 71 -1.05 10.29 -4.84
N SER A 72 -0.62 11.18 -5.74
CA SER A 72 -0.26 10.84 -7.12
C SER A 72 0.94 9.89 -7.21
N ALA A 73 1.93 10.04 -6.33
CA ALA A 73 3.08 9.14 -6.25
C ALA A 73 2.67 7.80 -5.64
N ILE A 74 1.78 7.80 -4.65
CA ILE A 74 1.26 6.58 -4.04
C ILE A 74 0.43 5.79 -5.06
N TYR A 75 -0.45 6.44 -5.82
CA TYR A 75 -1.22 5.79 -6.87
C TYR A 75 -0.32 5.20 -7.95
N ALA A 76 0.68 5.95 -8.42
CA ALA A 76 1.63 5.44 -9.40
C ALA A 76 2.45 4.23 -8.89
N ALA A 77 2.61 4.07 -7.57
CA ALA A 77 3.29 2.93 -6.98
C ALA A 77 2.39 1.70 -6.79
N LEU A 78 1.07 1.88 -6.84
CA LEU A 78 0.07 0.83 -6.62
C LEU A 78 -0.68 0.41 -7.90
N ASP A 79 -0.49 1.15 -9.00
CA ASP A 79 -0.87 0.74 -10.36
C ASP A 79 -0.10 -0.51 -10.80
#